data_AF-Q2U067-F1
#
_entry.id   AF-Q2U067-F1
#
_cell.length_a   1.000
_cell.length_b   1.000
_cell.length_c   1.000
_cell.angle_alpha   90.00
_cell.angle_beta   90.00
_cell.angle_gamma   90.00
#
_symmetry.space_group_name_H-M   'P 1'
#
loop_
_entity.id
_entity.type
_entity.pdbx_description
1 polymer ?
#
loop_
_entity_poly.entity_id
_entity_poly.type
_entity_poly.pdbx_seq_one_letter_code
_entity_poly.pdbx_strand_id
1 'polypeptide(L)'
;MSNPVPLRIAVLVNTPPNNEFWNDVNEAYRAAFQAVAPDAQIDIGGKADASSSEPWVLGVLDFLRKTARESPNTKILGICWGHQAISRAFGGAVRAVPTGPIAGVEDVKLTDAGKKFFACAPGIESYRLPEFHVREVAKPGLGFVHLAENHEMFVNQENTVLSFQAHPEVQAALAKKMLLEEDDVYNGNLSQQELEDHLKKLDQPTDGFEVLRRVIEWVEE
;
A
#
# COMPACT_ATOMS: atom_id res chain seq x y z
N MET A 1 -14.21 29.33 17.54
CA MET A 1 -13.63 28.63 16.38
C MET A 1 -12.94 27.40 16.94
N SER A 2 -13.46 26.20 16.67
CA SER A 2 -12.78 24.96 17.06
C SER A 2 -11.48 24.86 16.27
N ASN A 3 -10.36 24.62 16.93
CA ASN A 3 -9.12 24.28 16.24
C ASN A 3 -9.39 23.07 15.34
N PRO A 4 -8.94 23.06 14.07
CA PRO A 4 -9.06 21.90 13.21
C PRO A 4 -8.42 20.71 13.93
N VAL A 5 -9.14 19.58 13.97
CA VAL A 5 -8.59 18.35 14.52
C VAL A 5 -7.41 17.96 13.60
N PRO A 6 -6.19 17.81 14.14
CA PRO A 6 -5.04 17.45 13.32
C PRO A 6 -5.30 16.13 12.61
N LEU A 7 -4.90 16.08 11.35
CA LEU A 7 -5.08 14.95 10.47
C LEU A 7 -4.39 13.70 11.03
N ARG A 8 -5.14 12.62 11.24
CA ARG A 8 -4.58 11.35 11.70
C ARG A 8 -4.71 10.31 10.60
N ILE A 9 -3.62 10.08 9.88
CA ILE A 9 -3.50 9.01 8.89
C ILE A 9 -2.56 7.96 9.44
N ALA A 10 -3.08 6.77 9.80
CA ALA A 10 -2.21 5.63 10.03
C ALA A 10 -1.82 5.02 8.68
N VAL A 11 -0.53 5.05 8.33
CA VAL A 11 0.00 4.40 7.12
C VAL A 11 0.70 3.12 7.51
N LEU A 12 0.07 1.98 7.24
CA LEU A 12 0.66 0.67 7.52
C LEU A 12 1.57 0.25 6.36
N VAL A 13 2.86 0.17 6.64
CA VAL A 13 3.92 -0.20 5.70
C VAL A 13 4.82 -1.28 6.26
N ASN A 14 5.57 -2.01 5.44
CA ASN A 14 6.56 -3.02 5.83
C ASN A 14 7.82 -2.40 6.51
N THR A 15 8.11 -2.74 7.77
CA THR A 15 9.28 -2.37 8.58
C THR A 15 10.13 -3.61 8.92
N PRO A 16 11.28 -3.77 8.31
CA PRO A 16 12.20 -4.88 8.59
C PRO A 16 13.33 -4.44 9.52
N PRO A 17 14.29 -5.32 9.85
CA PRO A 17 15.17 -5.08 10.99
C PRO A 17 15.99 -3.80 10.78
N ASN A 18 16.38 -3.14 11.89
CA ASN A 18 17.17 -1.90 11.97
C ASN A 18 18.45 -1.94 11.13
N ASN A 19 18.31 -1.82 9.81
CA ASN A 19 19.39 -1.69 8.85
C ASN A 19 19.18 -0.39 8.06
N GLU A 20 20.23 0.07 7.39
CA GLU A 20 20.27 1.37 6.71
C GLU A 20 19.22 1.47 5.60
N PHE A 21 18.97 0.39 4.86
CA PHE A 21 17.96 0.36 3.80
C PHE A 21 16.54 0.58 4.29
N TRP A 22 16.18 -0.01 5.43
CA TRP A 22 14.84 0.17 5.98
C TRP A 22 14.64 1.55 6.62
N ASN A 23 15.73 2.24 6.96
CA ASN A 23 15.65 3.67 7.24
C ASN A 23 15.30 4.46 5.98
N ASP A 24 15.91 4.17 4.83
CA ASP A 24 15.61 4.86 3.58
C ASP A 24 14.18 4.62 3.10
N VAL A 25 13.67 3.39 3.24
CA VAL A 25 12.26 3.10 2.95
C VAL A 25 11.37 3.92 3.88
N ASN A 26 11.62 3.89 5.19
CA ASN A 26 10.83 4.68 6.15
C ASN A 26 10.89 6.18 5.86
N GLU A 27 12.06 6.71 5.49
CA GLU A 27 12.24 8.12 5.13
C GLU A 27 11.51 8.45 3.83
N ALA A 28 11.56 7.59 2.81
CA ALA A 28 10.83 7.81 1.55
C ALA A 28 9.32 7.90 1.78
N TYR A 29 8.75 7.00 2.59
CA TYR A 29 7.34 7.09 2.99
C TYR A 29 7.07 8.38 3.76
N ARG A 30 7.88 8.68 4.79
CA ARG A 30 7.70 9.90 5.58
C ARG A 30 7.81 11.15 4.71
N ALA A 31 8.78 11.24 3.80
CA ALA A 31 8.99 12.38 2.92
C ALA A 31 7.86 12.53 1.91
N ALA A 32 7.43 11.43 1.27
CA ALA A 32 6.31 11.45 0.33
C ALA A 32 5.02 11.94 0.99
N PHE A 33 4.71 11.45 2.21
CA PHE A 33 3.54 11.88 2.96
C PHE A 33 3.71 13.26 3.59
N GLN A 34 4.87 13.63 4.13
CA GLN A 34 5.12 14.95 4.73
C GLN A 34 5.10 16.08 3.70
N ALA A 35 5.49 15.81 2.45
CA ALA A 35 5.41 16.80 1.37
C ALA A 35 3.97 17.24 1.09
N VAL A 36 2.98 16.44 1.45
CA VAL A 36 1.56 16.66 1.10
C VAL A 36 0.61 16.67 2.31
N ALA A 37 1.00 16.08 3.45
CA ALA A 37 0.25 15.99 4.71
C ALA A 37 1.21 16.02 5.93
N PRO A 38 1.71 17.20 6.33
CA PRO A 38 2.75 17.36 7.36
C PRO A 38 2.36 16.87 8.77
N ASP A 39 1.06 16.85 9.09
CA ASP A 39 0.54 16.52 10.43
C ASP A 39 0.16 15.03 10.60
N ALA A 40 0.37 14.20 9.58
CA ALA A 40 -0.03 12.79 9.60
C ALA A 40 0.78 11.93 10.60
N GLN A 41 0.09 11.08 11.37
CA GLN A 41 0.73 10.10 12.27
C GLN A 41 1.03 8.76 11.55
N ILE A 42 2.22 8.64 11.00
CA ILE A 42 2.65 7.47 10.21
C ILE A 42 3.19 6.34 11.13
N ASP A 43 2.46 5.22 11.20
CA ASP A 43 2.80 4.01 11.96
C ASP A 43 3.19 2.83 11.05
N ILE A 44 4.49 2.55 10.95
CA ILE A 44 5.10 1.59 10.01
C ILE A 44 5.28 0.22 10.72
N GLY A 45 4.82 -0.90 10.14
CA GLY A 45 4.76 -2.25 10.75
C GLY A 45 5.52 -3.40 10.05
N GLY A 46 5.87 -4.47 10.77
CA GLY A 46 6.90 -5.48 10.43
C GLY A 46 6.91 -6.26 9.09
N LYS A 47 8.03 -6.97 8.80
CA LYS A 47 8.24 -7.95 7.70
C LYS A 47 7.49 -9.29 7.85
N ALA A 48 6.50 -9.39 8.74
CA ALA A 48 5.77 -10.64 8.91
C ALA A 48 4.77 -10.85 7.80
N ASP A 49 4.46 -12.12 7.59
CA ASP A 49 3.25 -12.51 6.91
C ASP A 49 2.02 -11.89 7.61
N ALA A 50 1.24 -11.09 6.89
CA ALA A 50 0.01 -10.51 7.42
C ALA A 50 -1.00 -11.58 7.87
N SER A 51 -0.87 -12.84 7.42
CA SER A 51 -1.64 -13.99 7.86
C SER A 51 -1.06 -14.72 9.10
N SER A 52 0.12 -14.33 9.58
CA SER A 52 0.76 -14.95 10.74
C SER A 52 -0.05 -14.74 12.02
N SER A 53 0.15 -15.61 13.01
CA SER A 53 -0.45 -15.48 14.34
C SER A 53 0.53 -14.89 15.35
N GLU A 54 1.56 -14.18 14.89
CA GLU A 54 2.49 -13.50 15.78
C GLU A 54 1.75 -12.43 16.61
N PRO A 55 2.07 -12.28 17.90
CA PRO A 55 1.34 -11.38 18.79
C PRO A 55 1.24 -9.94 18.28
N TRP A 56 2.29 -9.44 17.63
CA TRP A 56 2.31 -8.08 17.09
C TRP A 56 1.38 -7.94 15.87
N VAL A 57 1.32 -8.93 14.97
CA VAL A 57 0.39 -8.93 13.83
C VAL A 57 -1.04 -8.92 14.34
N LEU A 58 -1.37 -9.80 15.29
CA LEU A 58 -2.68 -9.83 15.93
C LEU A 58 -3.01 -8.50 16.64
N GLY A 59 -2.01 -7.85 17.24
CA GLY A 59 -2.12 -6.51 17.80
C GLY A 59 -2.51 -5.45 16.77
N VAL A 60 -1.89 -5.46 15.58
CA VAL A 60 -2.26 -4.55 14.48
C VAL A 60 -3.69 -4.82 14.01
N LEU A 61 -4.10 -6.08 13.85
CA LEU A 61 -5.48 -6.40 13.46
C LEU A 61 -6.51 -5.96 14.50
N ASP A 62 -6.19 -6.08 15.79
CA ASP A 62 -7.04 -5.59 16.86
C ASP A 62 -7.11 -4.06 16.89
N PHE A 63 -5.97 -3.39 16.71
CA PHE A 63 -5.91 -1.94 16.56
C PHE A 63 -6.78 -1.45 15.40
N LEU A 64 -6.65 -2.04 14.21
CA LEU A 64 -7.45 -1.68 13.04
C LEU A 64 -8.95 -1.78 13.32
N ARG A 65 -9.39 -2.91 13.90
CA ARG A 65 -10.81 -3.12 14.27
C ARG A 65 -11.28 -2.12 15.32
N LYS A 66 -10.48 -1.85 16.35
CA LYS A 66 -10.80 -0.88 17.41
C LYS A 66 -10.89 0.53 16.87
N THR A 67 -9.90 0.98 16.09
CA THR A 67 -9.87 2.32 15.51
C THR A 67 -11.07 2.55 14.60
N ALA A 68 -11.38 1.61 13.71
CA ALA A 68 -12.55 1.73 12.84
C ALA A 68 -13.89 1.77 13.63
N ARG A 69 -13.98 1.06 14.77
CA ARG A 69 -15.19 1.05 15.61
C ARG A 69 -15.32 2.27 16.52
N GLU A 70 -14.22 2.68 17.14
CA GLU A 70 -14.21 3.63 18.26
C GLU A 70 -13.82 5.05 17.82
N SER A 71 -13.18 5.19 16.66
CA SER A 71 -12.76 6.47 16.08
C SER A 71 -13.23 6.58 14.62
N PRO A 72 -14.55 6.69 14.39
CA PRO A 72 -15.13 6.60 13.04
C PRO A 72 -14.71 7.75 12.11
N ASN A 73 -14.11 8.83 12.63
CA ASN A 73 -13.60 9.94 11.83
C ASN A 73 -12.09 9.82 11.52
N THR A 74 -11.43 8.75 11.98
CA THR A 74 -10.01 8.53 11.72
C THR A 74 -9.83 7.87 10.35
N LYS A 75 -8.98 8.47 9.51
CA LYS A 75 -8.60 7.92 8.21
C LYS A 75 -7.49 6.87 8.40
N ILE A 76 -7.67 5.71 7.80
CA ILE A 76 -6.69 4.61 7.81
C ILE A 76 -6.27 4.32 6.39
N LEU A 77 -4.95 4.32 6.14
CA LEU A 77 -4.37 4.00 4.85
C LEU A 77 -3.50 2.74 4.96
N GLY A 78 -3.81 1.71 4.19
CA GLY A 78 -2.97 0.51 4.09
C GLY A 78 -2.28 0.39 2.75
N ILE A 79 -0.95 0.25 2.75
CA ILE A 79 -0.16 0.07 1.52
C ILE A 79 0.57 -1.28 1.60
N CYS A 80 0.47 -2.08 0.55
CA CYS A 80 1.05 -3.42 0.43
C CYS A 80 0.68 -4.33 1.62
N TRP A 81 1.59 -4.51 2.59
CA TRP A 81 1.30 -5.26 3.82
C TRP A 81 0.12 -4.67 4.59
N GLY A 82 -0.01 -3.34 4.64
CA GLY A 82 -1.14 -2.67 5.30
C GLY A 82 -2.48 -3.03 4.66
N HIS A 83 -2.53 -3.15 3.34
CA HIS A 83 -3.72 -3.58 2.61
C HIS A 83 -4.14 -5.02 2.95
N GLN A 84 -3.14 -5.91 3.08
CA GLN A 84 -3.35 -7.30 3.51
C GLN A 84 -3.84 -7.38 4.96
N ALA A 85 -3.21 -6.62 5.86
CA ALA A 85 -3.59 -6.55 7.28
C ALA A 85 -5.00 -6.00 7.46
N ILE A 86 -5.37 -4.93 6.74
CA ILE A 86 -6.73 -4.39 6.71
C ILE A 86 -7.71 -5.48 6.26
N SER A 87 -7.48 -6.09 5.10
CA SER A 87 -8.37 -7.13 4.58
C SER A 87 -8.57 -8.26 5.60
N ARG A 88 -7.50 -8.74 6.24
CA ARG A 88 -7.58 -9.78 7.28
C ARG A 88 -8.31 -9.29 8.53
N ALA A 89 -8.07 -8.07 9.00
CA ALA A 89 -8.71 -7.51 10.18
C ALA A 89 -10.24 -7.48 10.05
N PHE A 90 -10.74 -7.28 8.82
CA PHE A 90 -12.18 -7.24 8.51
C PHE A 90 -12.72 -8.56 7.95
N GLY A 91 -12.09 -9.70 8.24
CA GLY A 91 -12.61 -11.03 7.94
C GLY A 91 -12.28 -11.58 6.54
N GLY A 92 -11.37 -10.90 5.82
CA GLY A 92 -10.76 -11.38 4.60
C GLY A 92 -9.66 -12.41 4.84
N ALA A 93 -8.99 -12.81 3.75
CA ALA A 93 -7.89 -13.78 3.77
C ALA A 93 -6.77 -13.34 2.83
N VAL A 94 -5.54 -13.67 3.19
CA VAL A 94 -4.30 -13.36 2.46
C VAL A 94 -3.64 -14.68 2.08
N ARG A 95 -3.05 -14.76 0.89
CA ARG A 95 -2.35 -15.96 0.39
C ARG A 95 -1.03 -15.58 -0.26
N ALA A 96 -0.15 -16.55 -0.48
CA ALA A 96 1.00 -16.37 -1.37
C ALA A 96 0.50 -16.14 -2.81
N VAL A 97 1.19 -15.28 -3.55
CA VAL A 97 0.88 -15.04 -4.96
C VAL A 97 1.04 -16.36 -5.74
N PRO A 98 0.00 -16.86 -6.43
CA PRO A 98 0.05 -18.17 -7.07
C PRO A 98 1.14 -18.32 -8.14
N THR A 99 1.52 -17.22 -8.78
CA THR A 99 2.53 -17.15 -9.84
C THR A 99 3.94 -16.85 -9.33
N GLY A 100 4.11 -16.72 -8.01
CA GLY A 100 5.37 -16.28 -7.38
C GLY A 100 5.42 -14.78 -7.09
N PRO A 101 6.50 -14.30 -6.46
CA PRO A 101 6.69 -12.90 -6.10
C PRO A 101 6.47 -11.92 -7.26
N ILE A 102 5.87 -10.77 -6.97
CA ILE A 102 5.73 -9.64 -7.88
C ILE A 102 6.71 -8.56 -7.44
N ALA A 103 7.57 -8.12 -8.37
CA ALA A 103 8.58 -7.08 -8.16
C ALA A 103 8.76 -6.29 -9.47
N GLY A 104 7.94 -5.28 -9.68
CA GLY A 104 7.85 -4.61 -10.97
C GLY A 104 6.93 -3.41 -10.97
N VAL A 105 6.71 -2.88 -12.18
CA VAL A 105 5.72 -1.84 -12.43
C VAL A 105 4.56 -2.51 -13.15
N GLU A 106 3.38 -2.50 -12.53
CA GLU A 106 2.17 -3.19 -12.98
C GLU A 106 1.07 -2.19 -13.36
N ASP A 107 0.19 -2.61 -14.27
CA ASP A 107 -1.00 -1.84 -14.65
C ASP A 107 -2.21 -2.30 -13.80
N VAL A 108 -2.55 -1.51 -12.77
CA VAL A 108 -3.66 -1.74 -11.85
C VAL A 108 -4.97 -1.28 -12.48
N LYS A 109 -5.84 -2.21 -12.87
CA LYS A 109 -7.10 -1.92 -13.58
C LYS A 109 -8.20 -1.48 -12.64
N LEU A 110 -8.83 -0.34 -12.93
CA LEU A 110 -9.87 0.23 -12.09
C LEU A 110 -11.25 -0.41 -12.36
N THR A 111 -12.01 -0.63 -11.30
CA THR A 111 -13.45 -0.92 -11.40
C THR A 111 -14.23 0.36 -11.71
N ASP A 112 -15.53 0.25 -12.01
CA ASP A 112 -16.40 1.44 -12.15
C ASP A 112 -16.42 2.31 -10.88
N ALA A 113 -16.29 1.70 -9.70
CA ALA A 113 -16.18 2.44 -8.45
C ALA A 113 -14.81 3.14 -8.35
N GLY A 114 -13.73 2.48 -8.75
CA GLY A 114 -12.40 3.08 -8.89
C GLY A 114 -12.40 4.30 -9.79
N LYS A 115 -12.92 4.16 -11.01
CA LYS A 115 -13.00 5.26 -11.98
C LYS A 115 -13.75 6.47 -11.42
N LYS A 116 -14.82 6.25 -10.65
CA LYS A 116 -15.56 7.32 -9.95
C LYS A 116 -14.76 7.92 -8.80
N PHE A 117 -14.09 7.08 -8.02
CA PHE A 117 -13.26 7.53 -6.91
C PHE A 117 -12.10 8.40 -7.41
N PHE A 118 -11.47 8.00 -8.51
CA PHE A 118 -10.32 8.68 -9.13
C PHE A 118 -10.70 9.64 -10.27
N ALA A 119 -11.94 10.11 -10.34
CA ALA A 119 -12.49 10.87 -11.48
C ALA A 119 -11.86 12.25 -11.74
N CYS A 120 -10.73 12.58 -11.10
CA CYS A 120 -9.95 13.79 -11.34
C CYS A 120 -9.39 13.88 -12.77
N ALA A 121 -9.33 12.78 -13.52
CA ALA A 121 -8.95 12.77 -14.93
C ALA A 121 -9.91 11.89 -15.76
N PRO A 122 -10.49 12.42 -16.86
CA PRO A 122 -11.44 11.69 -17.69
C PRO A 122 -10.74 10.55 -18.44
N GLY A 123 -11.38 9.38 -18.47
CA GLY A 123 -10.96 8.23 -19.29
C GLY A 123 -9.84 7.36 -18.70
N ILE A 124 -9.52 7.49 -17.41
CA ILE A 124 -8.59 6.59 -16.73
C ILE A 124 -9.23 5.21 -16.57
N GLU A 125 -8.56 4.20 -17.11
CA GLU A 125 -8.97 2.79 -17.03
C GLU A 125 -8.06 1.98 -16.09
N SER A 126 -6.82 2.40 -15.92
CA SER A 126 -5.82 1.76 -15.06
C SER A 126 -4.78 2.76 -14.59
N TYR A 127 -4.08 2.42 -13.51
CA TYR A 127 -2.89 3.13 -13.05
C TYR A 127 -1.67 2.26 -13.11
N ARG A 128 -0.56 2.83 -13.58
CA ARG A 128 0.73 2.17 -13.58
C ARG A 128 1.46 2.41 -12.26
N LEU A 129 1.62 1.38 -11.45
CA LEU A 129 2.15 1.49 -10.09
C LEU A 129 3.24 0.43 -9.82
N PRO A 130 4.26 0.76 -9.00
CA PRO A 130 5.20 -0.23 -8.52
C PRO A 130 4.52 -1.25 -7.59
N GLU A 131 4.87 -2.52 -7.71
CA GLU A 131 4.43 -3.60 -6.84
C GLU A 131 5.62 -4.44 -6.38
N PHE A 132 5.70 -4.68 -5.07
CA PHE A 132 6.74 -5.46 -4.42
C PHE A 132 6.11 -6.31 -3.31
N HIS A 133 5.65 -7.50 -3.65
CA HIS A 133 4.98 -8.38 -2.69
C HIS A 133 5.08 -9.86 -3.07
N VAL A 134 5.00 -10.71 -2.05
CA VAL A 134 4.96 -12.17 -2.18
C VAL A 134 3.59 -12.76 -1.83
N ARG A 135 2.66 -11.89 -1.43
CA ARG A 135 1.32 -12.23 -0.94
C ARG A 135 0.30 -11.24 -1.47
N GLU A 136 -0.91 -11.73 -1.65
CA GLU A 136 -2.06 -10.97 -2.14
C GLU A 136 -3.30 -11.28 -1.31
N VAL A 137 -4.30 -10.41 -1.39
CA VAL A 137 -5.61 -10.65 -0.78
C VAL A 137 -6.36 -11.73 -1.57
N ALA A 138 -6.54 -12.90 -0.95
CA ALA A 138 -7.33 -13.99 -1.50
C ALA A 138 -8.83 -13.72 -1.41
N LYS A 139 -9.25 -13.09 -0.31
CA LYS A 139 -10.65 -12.76 -0.02
C LYS A 139 -10.70 -11.37 0.62
N PRO A 140 -11.51 -10.44 0.07
CA PRO A 140 -11.65 -9.10 0.65
C PRO A 140 -12.27 -9.16 2.05
N GLY A 141 -11.99 -8.12 2.85
CA GLY A 141 -12.70 -7.88 4.10
C GLY A 141 -14.18 -7.51 3.86
N LEU A 142 -15.00 -7.64 4.89
CA LEU A 142 -16.40 -7.21 4.85
C LEU A 142 -16.49 -5.68 4.83
N GLY A 143 -17.48 -5.13 4.10
CA GLY A 143 -17.74 -3.69 4.07
C GLY A 143 -16.84 -2.88 3.13
N PHE A 144 -16.02 -3.55 2.30
CA PHE A 144 -15.17 -2.89 1.32
C PHE A 144 -15.79 -2.85 -0.09
N VAL A 145 -15.60 -1.71 -0.74
CA VAL A 145 -15.85 -1.47 -2.16
C VAL A 145 -14.52 -1.63 -2.91
N HIS A 146 -14.53 -2.42 -3.98
CA HIS A 146 -13.36 -2.65 -4.81
C HIS A 146 -13.16 -1.44 -5.73
N LEU A 147 -12.00 -0.79 -5.63
CA LEU A 147 -11.59 0.29 -6.53
C LEU A 147 -10.77 -0.24 -7.72
N ALA A 148 -10.11 -1.39 -7.56
CA ALA A 148 -9.38 -2.06 -8.62
C ALA A 148 -9.78 -3.54 -8.73
N GLU A 149 -9.48 -4.15 -9.88
CA GLU A 149 -9.58 -5.59 -10.10
C GLU A 149 -8.60 -6.35 -9.17
N ASN A 150 -8.68 -7.69 -9.17
CA ASN A 150 -7.75 -8.56 -8.44
C ASN A 150 -7.54 -8.27 -6.95
N HIS A 151 -8.47 -7.57 -6.31
CA HIS A 151 -8.39 -7.14 -4.91
C HIS A 151 -7.28 -6.10 -4.65
N GLU A 152 -6.81 -5.37 -5.66
CA GLU A 152 -5.62 -4.51 -5.52
C GLU A 152 -5.90 -3.19 -4.78
N MET A 153 -7.16 -2.74 -4.75
CA MET A 153 -7.54 -1.48 -4.10
C MET A 153 -8.92 -1.55 -3.48
N PHE A 154 -9.05 -1.02 -2.26
CA PHE A 154 -10.33 -0.97 -1.54
C PHE A 154 -10.55 0.36 -0.84
N VAL A 155 -11.82 0.77 -0.75
CA VAL A 155 -12.31 1.75 0.22
C VAL A 155 -13.49 1.16 1.00
N ASN A 156 -13.62 1.41 2.30
CA ASN A 156 -14.80 0.97 3.04
C ASN A 156 -16.02 1.87 2.75
N GLN A 157 -17.21 1.37 3.08
CA GLN A 157 -18.47 2.09 2.87
C GLN A 157 -18.53 3.44 3.59
N GLU A 158 -17.86 3.58 4.74
CA GLU A 158 -17.80 4.80 5.54
C GLU A 158 -16.76 5.81 5.04
N ASN A 159 -16.02 5.49 3.97
CA ASN A 159 -14.98 6.35 3.39
C ASN A 159 -13.86 6.75 4.38
N THR A 160 -13.49 5.85 5.28
CA THR A 160 -12.53 6.07 6.37
C THR A 160 -11.34 5.11 6.34
N VAL A 161 -11.41 4.04 5.55
CA VAL A 161 -10.34 3.08 5.33
C VAL A 161 -10.10 2.94 3.83
N LEU A 162 -8.92 3.31 3.38
CA LEU A 162 -8.45 3.18 1.99
C LEU A 162 -7.22 2.27 1.97
N SER A 163 -7.07 1.44 0.94
CA SER A 163 -5.93 0.54 0.85
C SER A 163 -5.54 0.16 -0.57
N PHE A 164 -4.25 -0.13 -0.75
CA PHE A 164 -3.58 -0.42 -2.02
C PHE A 164 -2.62 -1.60 -1.85
N GLN A 165 -2.62 -2.56 -2.77
CA GLN A 165 -1.58 -3.59 -2.83
C GLN A 165 -0.28 -3.01 -3.41
N ALA A 166 -0.40 -2.10 -4.38
CA ALA A 166 0.72 -1.39 -4.99
C ALA A 166 1.31 -0.28 -4.10
N HIS A 167 2.45 0.25 -4.53
CA HIS A 167 3.30 1.24 -3.86
C HIS A 167 3.33 2.57 -4.62
N PRO A 168 2.25 3.39 -4.60
CA PRO A 168 2.21 4.67 -5.30
C PRO A 168 3.27 5.69 -4.82
N GLU A 169 3.86 5.48 -3.65
CA GLU A 169 4.95 6.27 -3.08
C GLU A 169 6.36 5.86 -3.54
N VAL A 170 6.53 4.66 -4.11
CA VAL A 170 7.83 4.18 -4.54
C VAL A 170 8.20 4.82 -5.89
N GLN A 171 9.33 5.51 -5.91
CA GLN A 171 9.94 6.03 -7.14
C GLN A 171 11.00 5.06 -7.69
N ALA A 172 11.36 5.20 -8.96
CA ALA A 172 12.28 4.32 -9.67
C ALA A 172 13.60 4.03 -8.91
N ALA A 173 14.19 5.06 -8.28
CA ALA A 173 15.41 4.89 -7.51
C ALA A 173 15.24 3.94 -6.31
N LEU A 174 14.14 4.09 -5.56
CA LEU A 174 13.81 3.20 -4.45
C LEU A 174 13.40 1.81 -4.93
N ALA A 175 12.60 1.72 -6.00
CA ALA A 175 12.20 0.46 -6.61
C ALA A 175 13.42 -0.41 -6.99
N LYS A 176 14.42 0.20 -7.62
CA LYS A 176 15.68 -0.47 -7.98
C LYS A 176 16.43 -0.95 -6.75
N LYS A 177 16.50 -0.11 -5.71
CA LYS A 177 17.11 -0.49 -4.43
C LYS A 177 16.40 -1.67 -3.78
N MET A 178 15.06 -1.66 -3.77
CA MET A 178 14.25 -2.79 -3.27
C MET A 178 14.50 -4.08 -4.04
N LEU A 179 14.60 -4.02 -5.37
CA LEU A 179 14.90 -5.19 -6.19
C LEU A 179 16.32 -5.74 -5.95
N LEU A 180 17.31 -4.87 -5.71
CA LEU A 180 18.71 -5.25 -5.52
C LEU A 180 19.07 -5.68 -4.09
N GLU A 181 18.34 -5.20 -3.08
CA GLU A 181 18.65 -5.55 -1.69
C GLU A 181 17.88 -6.76 -1.16
N GLU A 182 16.79 -7.14 -1.83
CA GLU A 182 16.05 -8.36 -1.51
C GLU A 182 16.46 -9.51 -2.45
N ASP A 183 17.78 -9.72 -2.56
CA ASP A 183 18.38 -10.65 -3.53
C ASP A 183 17.67 -12.00 -3.54
N ASP A 184 17.48 -12.66 -2.39
CA ASP A 184 16.88 -14.00 -2.35
C ASP A 184 15.37 -14.05 -2.63
N VAL A 185 14.63 -12.95 -2.46
CA VAL A 185 13.15 -12.94 -2.52
C VAL A 185 12.65 -12.52 -3.90
N TYR A 186 13.21 -11.46 -4.46
CA TYR A 186 12.73 -10.88 -5.72
C TYR A 186 13.65 -11.19 -6.90
N ASN A 187 14.95 -11.42 -6.70
CA ASN A 187 15.88 -11.61 -7.80
C ASN A 187 16.66 -12.94 -7.78
N GLY A 188 16.50 -13.77 -6.75
CA GLY A 188 17.39 -14.92 -6.50
C GLY A 188 17.31 -16.01 -7.56
N ASN A 189 16.29 -15.98 -8.43
CA ASN A 189 16.13 -16.88 -9.57
C ASN A 189 16.41 -16.21 -10.92
N LEU A 190 16.75 -14.92 -10.94
CA LEU A 190 17.02 -14.17 -12.16
C LEU A 190 18.48 -14.33 -12.59
N SER A 191 18.70 -14.56 -13.86
CA SER A 191 20.02 -14.36 -14.47
C SER A 191 20.40 -12.88 -14.46
N GLN A 192 21.69 -12.58 -14.63
CA GLN A 192 22.18 -11.21 -14.68
C GLN A 192 21.48 -10.37 -15.77
N GLN A 193 21.20 -10.97 -16.93
CA GLN A 193 20.49 -10.27 -18.00
C GLN A 193 19.03 -9.97 -17.63
N GLU A 194 18.35 -10.92 -16.98
CA GLU A 194 16.96 -10.73 -16.54
C GLU A 194 16.85 -9.68 -15.43
N LEU A 195 17.84 -9.61 -14.54
CA LEU A 195 17.93 -8.55 -13.53
C LEU A 195 18.12 -7.17 -14.17
N GLU A 196 19.05 -7.04 -15.13
CA GLU A 196 19.26 -5.79 -15.86
C GLU A 196 18.01 -5.33 -16.60
N ASP A 197 17.27 -6.27 -17.21
CA ASP A 197 16.03 -5.96 -17.92
C ASP A 197 14.90 -5.56 -16.96
N HIS A 198 14.82 -6.16 -15.76
CA HIS A 198 13.91 -5.69 -14.71
C HIS A 198 14.26 -4.29 -14.23
N LEU A 199 15.54 -4.02 -13.97
CA LEU A 199 15.99 -2.69 -13.53
C LEU A 199 15.63 -1.59 -14.54
N LYS A 200 15.75 -1.87 -15.85
CA LYS A 200 15.32 -0.95 -16.91
C LYS A 200 13.80 -0.72 -16.89
N LYS A 201 13.00 -1.76 -16.63
CA LYS A 201 11.54 -1.63 -16.55
C LYS A 201 11.10 -0.75 -15.38
N LEU A 202 11.88 -0.69 -14.29
CA LEU A 202 11.57 0.17 -13.14
C LEU A 202 11.76 1.68 -13.42
N ASP A 203 12.41 2.06 -14.53
CA ASP A 203 12.53 3.46 -14.96
C ASP A 203 11.28 4.00 -15.68
N GLN A 204 10.29 3.14 -15.93
CA GLN A 204 9.05 3.56 -16.57
C GLN A 204 8.33 4.61 -15.71
N PRO A 205 7.73 5.64 -16.33
CA PRO A 205 6.86 6.58 -15.61
C PRO A 205 5.73 5.83 -14.90
N THR A 206 5.41 6.26 -13.69
CA THR A 206 4.32 5.71 -12.87
C THR A 206 3.28 6.79 -12.59
N ASP A 207 2.06 6.36 -12.28
CA ASP A 207 0.95 7.25 -11.91
C ASP A 207 0.88 7.48 -10.39
N GLY A 208 1.93 7.11 -9.66
CA GLY A 208 1.98 7.15 -8.20
C GLY A 208 1.67 8.53 -7.61
N PHE A 209 2.16 9.60 -8.25
CA PHE A 209 1.87 10.97 -7.83
C PHE A 209 0.38 11.31 -7.89
N GLU A 210 -0.32 10.92 -8.96
CA GLU A 210 -1.76 11.20 -9.11
C GLU A 210 -2.60 10.40 -8.12
N VAL A 211 -2.21 9.15 -7.87
CA VAL A 211 -2.85 8.32 -6.84
C VAL A 211 -2.65 8.94 -5.46
N LEU A 212 -1.43 9.36 -5.11
CA LEU A 212 -1.16 10.02 -3.83
C LEU A 212 -1.91 11.34 -3.69
N ARG A 213 -2.00 12.16 -4.75
CA ARG A 213 -2.81 13.38 -4.72
C ARG A 213 -4.27 13.07 -4.36
N ARG A 214 -4.87 12.04 -4.98
CA ARG A 214 -6.24 11.63 -4.66
C ARG A 214 -6.38 11.11 -3.23
N VAL A 215 -5.38 10.39 -2.70
CA VAL A 215 -5.36 9.95 -1.30
C VAL A 215 -5.44 11.14 -0.35
N ILE A 216 -4.75 12.23 -0.64
CA ILE A 216 -4.78 13.44 0.20
C ILE A 216 -6.15 14.10 0.17
N GLU A 217 -6.74 14.26 -1.02
CA GLU A 217 -8.11 14.74 -1.16
C GLU A 217 -9.11 13.88 -0.36
N TRP A 218 -8.93 12.56 -0.39
CA TRP A 218 -9.78 11.61 0.34
C TRP A 218 -9.66 11.77 1.86
N VAL A 219 -8.47 12.10 2.34
CA VAL A 219 -8.22 12.30 3.76
C VAL A 219 -8.92 13.56 4.29
N GLU A 220 -9.14 14.57 3.44
CA GLU A 220 -9.83 15.83 3.77
C GLU A 220 -11.37 15.72 3.71
N GLU A 221 -11.92 14.67 3.09
CA GLU A 221 -13.36 14.37 3.00
C GLU A 221 -13.98 13.89 4.33
#